data_AF-A0A2S8SWG3-F1
#
_entry.id   AF-A0A2S8SWG3-F1
#
_cell.length_a   1.000
_cell.length_b   1.000
_cell.length_c   1.000
_cell.angle_alpha   90.00
_cell.angle_beta   90.00
_cell.angle_gamma   90.00
#
_symmetry.space_group_name_H-M   'P 1'
#
loop_
_entity.id
_entity.type
_entity.pdbx_description
1 polymer ?
#
loop_
_entity_poly.entity_id
_entity_poly.type
_entity_poly.pdbx_seq_one_letter_code
_entity_poly.pdbx_strand_id
1 'polypeptide(L)'
;MTQISVQGRMEDFFYRELLKYLYMAEQKRRWNPFTDIPYEHANPDSSQTLAQCVETFCAVEMYLPDFTSKMLHMIRRSRGRSWFHINWGYEESKHSLTLEGWLLASGHRTEEQRQAVEASLSTLEWELPFDHPRQMVCYTMVQELATFWNYRNLEKIAAQEKDLALVAGLRIISVDERVHYNFFRNTVKEWMKWDEAGTVADLKYVFDNFSMPGKTQIPGYDEAAKVLAKTGIYGPREYIKLVKNPILEDLKLDKDFKKLEDEEERDNAAKAAKLEAENSVEKISLTNGHAVAKNGDGNSRNPFNSHAVSQVLENLKPGGGKWDSRAPIPTYANGRKRSAFLDVVGIEPAQRTAPSKSIILAHEAEKLGGSRGMSDLDNLDQHLINLGDELSNNADEMRTERAQIQKERSITRESRMKNNKLFRDTE
;
A
#
# COMPACT_ATOMS: atom_id res chain seq x y z
N MET A 1 -12.74 -24.43 34.92
CA MET A 1 -12.18 -24.11 33.59
C MET A 1 -11.19 -22.97 33.77
N THR A 2 -9.99 -23.06 33.20
CA THR A 2 -9.00 -21.98 33.24
C THR A 2 -9.45 -20.84 32.34
N GLN A 3 -9.43 -19.59 32.80
CA GLN A 3 -9.77 -18.46 31.93
C GLN A 3 -8.63 -18.18 30.95
N ILE A 4 -8.95 -18.08 29.66
CA ILE A 4 -8.01 -17.67 28.62
C ILE A 4 -7.81 -16.14 28.71
N SER A 5 -6.54 -15.72 28.81
CA SER A 5 -6.14 -14.30 28.83
C SER A 5 -6.51 -13.57 27.54
N VAL A 6 -6.54 -12.24 27.56
CA VAL A 6 -6.80 -11.42 26.36
C VAL A 6 -5.84 -11.78 25.23
N GLN A 7 -4.54 -11.92 25.52
CA GLN A 7 -3.52 -12.32 24.55
C GLN A 7 -3.78 -13.72 23.97
N GLY A 8 -4.26 -14.67 24.77
CA GLY A 8 -4.64 -16.01 24.28
C GLY A 8 -5.88 -15.99 23.38
N ARG A 9 -6.84 -15.10 23.64
CA ARG A 9 -8.02 -14.89 22.77
C ARG A 9 -7.65 -14.21 21.46
N MET A 10 -6.79 -13.19 21.51
CA MET A 10 -6.24 -12.54 20.32
C MET A 10 -5.51 -13.55 19.42
N GLU A 11 -4.71 -14.44 19.98
CA GLU A 11 -3.99 -15.45 19.19
C GLU A 11 -4.93 -16.52 18.60
N ASP A 12 -5.97 -16.95 19.32
CA ASP A 12 -7.02 -17.83 18.79
C ASP A 12 -7.79 -17.15 17.63
N PHE A 13 -8.08 -15.85 17.74
CA PHE A 13 -8.62 -15.04 16.64
C PHE A 13 -7.66 -15.01 15.44
N PHE A 14 -6.39 -14.61 15.64
CA PHE A 14 -5.42 -14.52 14.53
C PHE A 14 -5.19 -15.88 13.86
N TYR A 15 -5.20 -16.98 14.62
CA TYR A 15 -5.07 -18.33 14.08
C TYR A 15 -6.31 -18.75 13.27
N ARG A 16 -7.52 -18.39 13.70
CA ARG A 16 -8.75 -18.60 12.91
C ARG A 16 -8.73 -17.79 11.61
N GLU A 17 -8.43 -16.50 11.69
CA GLU A 17 -8.38 -15.63 10.52
C GLU A 17 -7.33 -16.10 9.50
N LEU A 18 -6.17 -16.57 9.95
CA LEU A 18 -5.15 -17.23 9.14
C LEU A 18 -5.69 -18.49 8.43
N LEU A 19 -6.35 -19.39 9.16
CA LEU A 19 -6.87 -20.63 8.57
C LEU A 19 -7.97 -20.36 7.53
N LYS A 20 -8.88 -19.42 7.82
CA LYS A 20 -9.89 -18.95 6.86
C LYS A 20 -9.22 -18.34 5.62
N TYR A 21 -8.17 -17.52 5.82
CA TYR A 21 -7.43 -16.84 4.74
C TYR A 21 -6.74 -17.84 3.81
N LEU A 22 -5.93 -18.75 4.37
CA LEU A 22 -5.23 -19.77 3.58
C LEU A 22 -6.21 -20.67 2.83
N TYR A 23 -7.32 -21.08 3.47
CA TYR A 23 -8.36 -21.86 2.79
C TYR A 23 -8.93 -21.11 1.57
N MET A 24 -9.28 -19.83 1.71
CA MET A 24 -9.78 -19.02 0.59
C MET A 24 -8.71 -18.77 -0.49
N ALA A 25 -7.46 -18.60 -0.10
CA ALA A 25 -6.32 -18.44 -1.02
C ALA A 25 -6.16 -19.69 -1.90
N GLU A 26 -5.96 -20.86 -1.30
CA GLU A 26 -5.75 -22.14 -2.01
C GLU A 26 -6.96 -22.59 -2.84
N GLN A 27 -8.18 -22.13 -2.52
CA GLN A 27 -9.38 -22.48 -3.27
C GLN A 27 -9.73 -21.50 -4.39
N LYS A 28 -9.28 -20.23 -4.33
CA LYS A 28 -9.81 -19.17 -5.22
C LYS A 28 -8.83 -18.07 -5.66
N ARG A 29 -7.63 -17.94 -5.10
CA ARG A 29 -6.67 -16.84 -5.41
C ARG A 29 -5.25 -17.28 -5.80
N ARG A 30 -4.97 -18.57 -5.96
CA ARG A 30 -3.65 -19.04 -6.45
C ARG A 30 -3.49 -18.81 -7.96
N TRP A 31 -3.31 -17.54 -8.34
CA TRP A 31 -2.90 -17.13 -9.68
C TRP A 31 -1.38 -17.20 -9.85
N ASN A 32 -0.95 -17.46 -11.08
CA ASN A 32 0.43 -17.63 -11.52
C ASN A 32 0.87 -16.47 -12.44
N PRO A 33 1.89 -15.67 -12.07
CA PRO A 33 2.31 -14.50 -12.85
C PRO A 33 2.93 -14.86 -14.21
N PHE A 34 3.23 -16.14 -14.49
CA PHE A 34 3.81 -16.60 -15.75
C PHE A 34 2.79 -17.16 -16.76
N THR A 35 1.54 -17.42 -16.35
CA THR A 35 0.51 -18.03 -17.23
C THR A 35 -0.82 -17.30 -17.25
N ASP A 36 -1.16 -16.55 -16.20
CA ASP A 36 -2.51 -16.02 -16.02
C ASP A 36 -2.63 -14.56 -16.50
N ILE A 37 -1.50 -13.97 -16.91
CA ILE A 37 -1.37 -12.62 -17.45
C ILE A 37 -1.01 -12.74 -18.94
N PRO A 38 -1.82 -12.23 -19.88
CA PRO A 38 -1.60 -12.38 -21.32
C PRO A 38 -0.60 -11.33 -21.85
N TYR A 39 0.69 -11.48 -21.51
CA TYR A 39 1.75 -10.54 -21.88
C TYR A 39 1.92 -10.35 -23.40
N GLU A 40 1.50 -11.31 -24.21
CA GLU A 40 1.39 -11.23 -25.67
C GLU A 40 0.33 -10.21 -26.15
N HIS A 41 -0.42 -9.60 -25.22
CA HIS A 41 -1.34 -8.48 -25.47
C HIS A 41 -0.93 -7.19 -24.76
N ALA A 42 0.35 -7.05 -24.37
CA ALA A 42 0.93 -5.79 -23.95
C ALA A 42 1.04 -4.83 -25.14
N ASN A 43 0.66 -3.56 -24.94
CA ASN A 43 0.62 -2.55 -25.98
C ASN A 43 1.92 -1.71 -25.98
N PRO A 44 2.83 -1.86 -26.97
CA PRO A 44 4.06 -1.08 -27.02
C PRO A 44 3.80 0.41 -27.34
N ASP A 45 2.67 0.74 -27.97
CA ASP A 45 2.29 2.10 -28.37
C ASP A 45 1.53 2.87 -27.27
N SER A 46 1.45 2.28 -26.06
CA SER A 46 1.07 2.97 -24.82
C SER A 46 2.08 4.06 -24.43
N SER A 47 1.70 4.95 -23.51
CA SER A 47 2.40 6.18 -23.18
C SER A 47 3.63 5.95 -22.30
N GLN A 48 4.63 6.83 -22.42
CA GLN A 48 5.76 6.82 -21.47
C GLN A 48 5.30 7.11 -20.04
N THR A 49 4.22 7.87 -19.90
CA THR A 49 3.59 8.22 -18.61
C THR A 49 3.05 6.97 -17.92
N LEU A 50 2.30 6.12 -18.62
CA LEU A 50 1.81 4.84 -18.11
C LEU A 50 2.98 3.96 -17.66
N ALA A 51 4.01 3.82 -18.51
CA ALA A 51 5.20 3.03 -18.19
C ALA A 51 6.00 3.59 -17.01
N GLN A 52 6.05 4.91 -16.81
CA GLN A 52 6.67 5.53 -15.64
C GLN A 52 5.87 5.24 -14.36
N CYS A 53 4.54 5.26 -14.41
CA CYS A 53 3.70 4.90 -13.26
C CYS A 53 3.85 3.42 -12.87
N VAL A 54 3.88 2.50 -13.85
CA VAL A 54 4.14 1.07 -13.60
C VAL A 54 5.52 0.85 -12.98
N GLU A 55 6.56 1.49 -13.52
CA GLU A 55 7.93 1.41 -12.96
C GLU A 55 8.02 2.00 -11.55
N THR A 56 7.27 3.07 -11.25
CA THR A 56 7.21 3.66 -9.90
C THR A 56 6.62 2.69 -8.89
N PHE A 57 5.55 1.96 -9.25
CA PHE A 57 4.95 0.96 -8.36
C PHE A 57 5.82 -0.29 -8.25
N CYS A 58 6.38 -0.78 -9.35
CA CYS A 58 7.36 -1.88 -9.33
C CYS A 58 8.56 -1.58 -8.41
N ALA A 59 9.03 -0.32 -8.38
CA ALA A 59 10.09 0.14 -7.49
C ALA A 59 9.69 0.21 -6.01
N VAL A 60 8.39 0.33 -5.69
CA VAL A 60 7.88 0.16 -4.32
C VAL A 60 7.87 -1.33 -3.95
N GLU A 61 7.32 -2.19 -4.81
CA GLU A 61 7.20 -3.63 -4.52
C GLU A 61 8.56 -4.35 -4.43
N MET A 62 9.62 -3.80 -5.02
CA MET A 62 10.98 -4.31 -4.82
C MET A 62 11.50 -4.18 -3.37
N TYR A 63 10.85 -3.38 -2.49
CA TYR A 63 11.17 -3.32 -1.05
C TYR A 63 10.47 -4.40 -0.20
N LEU A 64 9.78 -5.35 -0.83
CA LEU A 64 9.20 -6.52 -0.16
C LEU A 64 10.15 -7.28 0.80
N PRO A 65 11.47 -7.42 0.56
CA PRO A 65 12.39 -8.01 1.53
C PRO A 65 12.43 -7.26 2.87
N ASP A 66 12.31 -5.92 2.86
CA ASP A 66 12.24 -5.11 4.08
C ASP A 66 10.85 -5.20 4.72
N PHE A 67 9.78 -5.08 3.91
CA PHE A 67 8.40 -5.17 4.39
C PHE A 67 8.12 -6.52 5.08
N THR A 68 8.67 -7.62 4.56
CA THR A 68 8.58 -8.95 5.17
C THR A 68 9.51 -9.10 6.36
N SER A 69 10.82 -8.87 6.20
CA SER A 69 11.80 -9.19 7.24
C SER A 69 11.65 -8.31 8.48
N LYS A 70 11.48 -7.00 8.34
CA LYS A 70 11.42 -6.06 9.47
C LYS A 70 10.11 -6.23 10.25
N MET A 71 8.98 -6.45 9.56
CA MET A 71 7.71 -6.82 10.20
C MET A 71 7.77 -8.19 10.90
N LEU A 72 8.36 -9.22 10.29
CA LEU A 72 8.42 -10.56 10.89
C LEU A 72 9.17 -10.59 12.22
N HIS A 73 10.27 -9.83 12.35
CA HIS A 73 10.97 -9.67 13.64
C HIS A 73 10.05 -9.16 14.75
N MET A 74 9.15 -8.22 14.43
CA MET A 74 8.19 -7.62 15.33
C MET A 74 7.05 -8.59 15.72
N ILE A 75 6.50 -9.35 14.77
CA ILE A 75 5.26 -10.13 14.97
C ILE A 75 5.47 -11.63 15.26
N ARG A 76 6.69 -12.18 15.15
CA ARG A 76 7.05 -13.62 15.29
C ARG A 76 6.54 -14.38 16.54
N ARG A 77 5.99 -13.69 17.54
CA ARG A 77 5.39 -14.30 18.74
C ARG A 77 3.93 -14.74 18.52
N SER A 78 3.26 -14.19 17.50
CA SER A 78 1.93 -14.61 17.05
C SER A 78 2.09 -15.53 15.85
N ARG A 79 1.59 -16.77 15.93
CA ARG A 79 1.57 -17.70 14.80
C ARG A 79 0.59 -17.20 13.74
N GLY A 80 -0.61 -16.79 14.16
CA GLY A 80 -1.64 -16.26 13.27
C GLY A 80 -1.13 -15.12 12.39
N ARG A 81 -0.53 -14.09 13.01
CA ARG A 81 0.02 -12.92 12.28
C ARG A 81 1.27 -13.26 11.47
N SER A 82 2.24 -13.98 12.04
CA SER A 82 3.52 -14.22 11.33
C SER A 82 3.38 -15.18 10.15
N TRP A 83 2.52 -16.21 10.24
CA TRP A 83 2.28 -17.12 9.13
C TRP A 83 1.41 -16.47 8.04
N PHE A 84 0.50 -15.56 8.42
CA PHE A 84 -0.18 -14.69 7.45
C PHE A 84 0.85 -13.83 6.71
N HIS A 85 1.77 -13.16 7.42
CA HIS A 85 2.74 -12.25 6.80
C HIS A 85 3.75 -12.96 5.87
N ILE A 86 4.06 -14.23 6.13
CA ILE A 86 4.84 -15.08 5.21
C ILE A 86 4.05 -15.38 3.93
N ASN A 87 2.75 -15.66 4.04
CA ASN A 87 1.89 -15.92 2.89
C ASN A 87 1.62 -14.64 2.08
N TRP A 88 1.33 -13.52 2.76
CA TRP A 88 1.25 -12.18 2.20
C TRP A 88 2.50 -11.89 1.35
N GLY A 89 3.69 -12.07 1.92
CA GLY A 89 4.95 -11.88 1.18
C GLY A 89 5.19 -12.83 0.01
N TYR A 90 4.47 -13.95 -0.09
CA TYR A 90 4.46 -14.78 -1.30
C TYR A 90 3.47 -14.24 -2.35
N GLU A 91 2.31 -13.72 -1.92
CA GLU A 91 1.33 -13.07 -2.81
C GLU A 91 1.93 -11.79 -3.42
N GLU A 92 2.50 -10.91 -2.60
CA GLU A 92 3.24 -9.71 -3.02
C GLU A 92 4.40 -9.98 -3.99
N SER A 93 5.13 -11.10 -3.83
CA SER A 93 6.27 -11.40 -4.71
C SER A 93 5.88 -11.59 -6.19
N LYS A 94 4.58 -11.77 -6.47
CA LYS A 94 4.03 -11.81 -7.83
C LYS A 94 3.72 -10.42 -8.39
N HIS A 95 3.54 -9.40 -7.54
CA HIS A 95 3.13 -8.06 -7.94
C HIS A 95 4.25 -7.37 -8.73
N SER A 96 5.44 -7.23 -8.13
CA SER A 96 6.66 -6.74 -8.79
C SER A 96 6.96 -7.51 -10.08
N LEU A 97 6.95 -8.86 -10.03
CA LEU A 97 7.16 -9.72 -11.21
C LEU A 97 6.17 -9.44 -12.36
N THR A 98 4.91 -9.11 -12.06
CA THR A 98 3.89 -8.83 -13.07
C THR A 98 4.05 -7.45 -13.70
N LEU A 99 4.37 -6.43 -12.88
CA LEU A 99 4.65 -5.08 -13.35
C LEU A 99 5.95 -5.04 -14.19
N GLU A 100 6.99 -5.73 -13.72
CA GLU A 100 8.26 -5.94 -14.43
C GLU A 100 8.06 -6.72 -15.74
N GLY A 101 7.32 -7.83 -15.69
CA GLY A 101 6.97 -8.65 -16.84
C GLY A 101 6.28 -7.85 -17.94
N TRP A 102 5.35 -6.96 -17.57
CA TRP A 102 4.72 -6.05 -18.53
C TRP A 102 5.69 -4.99 -19.08
N LEU A 103 6.54 -4.36 -18.25
CA LEU A 103 7.52 -3.37 -18.70
C LEU A 103 8.48 -3.95 -19.77
N LEU A 104 8.81 -5.23 -19.65
CA LEU A 104 9.62 -5.98 -20.60
C LEU A 104 8.82 -6.42 -21.83
N ALA A 105 7.63 -7.00 -21.65
CA ALA A 105 6.80 -7.53 -22.72
C ALA A 105 6.28 -6.43 -23.67
N SER A 106 5.91 -5.27 -23.13
CA SER A 106 5.56 -4.06 -23.91
C SER A 106 6.76 -3.42 -24.62
N GLY A 107 8.00 -3.86 -24.32
CA GLY A 107 9.22 -3.25 -24.85
C GLY A 107 9.55 -1.87 -24.26
N HIS A 108 8.78 -1.37 -23.30
CA HIS A 108 9.00 -0.09 -22.62
C HIS A 108 10.31 -0.04 -21.83
N ARG A 109 10.79 -1.18 -21.34
CA ARG A 109 12.12 -1.35 -20.72
C ARG A 109 12.88 -2.50 -21.35
N THR A 110 14.20 -2.46 -21.19
CA THR A 110 15.10 -3.57 -21.56
C THR A 110 15.52 -4.36 -20.31
N GLU A 111 16.02 -5.58 -20.47
CA GLU A 111 16.58 -6.37 -19.35
C GLU A 111 17.76 -5.64 -18.68
N GLU A 112 18.54 -4.86 -19.45
CA GLU A 112 19.61 -4.03 -18.92
C GLU A 112 19.09 -2.82 -18.12
N GLN A 113 17.99 -2.18 -18.55
CA GLN A 113 17.34 -1.10 -17.80
C GLN A 113 16.70 -1.62 -16.50
N ARG A 114 16.01 -2.76 -16.59
CA ARG A 114 15.43 -3.50 -15.46
C ARG A 114 16.48 -3.76 -14.37
N GLN A 115 17.63 -4.31 -14.78
CA GLN A 115 18.76 -4.57 -13.89
C GLN A 115 19.41 -3.30 -13.33
N ALA A 116 19.41 -2.18 -14.07
CA ALA A 116 19.90 -0.90 -13.56
C ALA A 116 18.98 -0.30 -12.48
N VAL A 117 17.66 -0.48 -12.60
CA VAL A 117 16.69 -0.07 -11.57
C VAL A 117 16.83 -0.98 -10.34
N GLU A 118 16.79 -2.30 -10.52
CA GLU A 118 16.99 -3.30 -9.45
C GLU A 118 18.25 -3.04 -8.63
N ALA A 119 19.40 -2.88 -9.31
CA ALA A 119 20.69 -2.60 -8.68
C ALA A 119 20.78 -1.21 -8.03
N SER A 120 19.97 -0.24 -8.46
CA SER A 120 19.88 1.06 -7.77
C SER A 120 19.08 0.95 -6.48
N LEU A 121 17.94 0.27 -6.52
CA LEU A 121 17.03 0.15 -5.38
C LEU A 121 17.66 -0.67 -4.25
N SER A 122 18.41 -1.73 -4.60
CA SER A 122 19.12 -2.60 -3.63
C SER A 122 20.30 -1.94 -2.89
N THR A 123 20.57 -0.65 -3.11
CA THR A 123 21.60 0.10 -2.35
C THR A 123 21.05 0.82 -1.11
N LEU A 124 19.73 0.82 -0.94
CA LEU A 124 19.01 1.49 0.14
C LEU A 124 18.03 0.51 0.78
N GLU A 125 17.71 0.71 2.05
CA GLU A 125 16.70 -0.07 2.77
C GLU A 125 15.46 0.81 3.04
N TRP A 126 14.28 0.20 3.04
CA TRP A 126 13.09 0.78 3.64
C TRP A 126 13.08 0.51 5.14
N GLU A 127 12.67 1.52 5.93
CA GLU A 127 12.58 1.41 7.39
C GLU A 127 11.13 1.49 7.87
N LEU A 128 10.86 0.77 8.96
CA LEU A 128 9.56 0.79 9.62
C LEU A 128 9.24 2.21 10.12
N PRO A 129 8.15 2.86 9.65
CA PRO A 129 7.77 4.19 10.12
C PRO A 129 7.22 4.21 11.56
N PHE A 130 6.91 3.04 12.13
CA PHE A 130 6.44 2.87 13.50
C PHE A 130 7.13 1.68 14.17
N ASP A 131 7.48 1.80 15.45
CA ASP A 131 8.04 0.70 16.25
C ASP A 131 6.95 -0.14 16.95
N HIS A 132 5.75 0.42 17.14
CA HIS A 132 4.68 -0.25 17.86
C HIS A 132 3.91 -1.28 16.98
N PRO A 133 3.75 -2.55 17.41
CA PRO A 133 3.13 -3.61 16.59
C PRO A 133 1.64 -3.45 16.24
N ARG A 134 0.94 -2.46 16.81
CA ARG A 134 -0.42 -2.07 16.42
C ARG A 134 -0.40 -0.91 15.43
N GLN A 135 0.46 0.09 15.64
CA GLN A 135 0.67 1.19 14.70
C GLN A 135 1.14 0.65 13.34
N MET A 136 2.10 -0.28 13.31
CA MET A 136 2.53 -0.89 12.04
C MET A 136 1.41 -1.64 11.30
N VAL A 137 0.46 -2.28 12.01
CA VAL A 137 -0.69 -2.92 11.35
C VAL A 137 -1.74 -1.89 10.91
N CYS A 138 -1.95 -0.82 11.66
CA CYS A 138 -2.77 0.30 11.19
C CYS A 138 -2.14 0.95 9.95
N TYR A 139 -0.81 1.07 9.90
CA TYR A 139 -0.08 1.58 8.75
C TYR A 139 -0.25 0.68 7.53
N THR A 140 -0.03 -0.64 7.67
CA THR A 140 -0.24 -1.57 6.56
C THR A 140 -1.71 -1.54 6.11
N MET A 141 -2.71 -1.58 7.01
CA MET A 141 -4.12 -1.40 6.64
C MET A 141 -4.38 -0.13 5.80
N VAL A 142 -3.69 0.98 6.09
CA VAL A 142 -3.83 2.22 5.30
C VAL A 142 -3.06 2.14 3.97
N GLN A 143 -1.91 1.45 3.91
CA GLN A 143 -1.19 1.18 2.64
C GLN A 143 -2.00 0.28 1.71
N GLU A 144 -2.52 -0.85 2.18
CA GLU A 144 -3.23 -1.86 1.38
C GLU A 144 -4.48 -1.30 0.67
N LEU A 145 -5.16 -0.34 1.31
CA LEU A 145 -6.25 0.37 0.65
C LEU A 145 -5.75 1.46 -0.30
N ALA A 146 -4.58 2.04 -0.07
CA ALA A 146 -3.95 2.96 -1.02
C ALA A 146 -3.45 2.24 -2.27
N THR A 147 -2.76 1.11 -2.14
CA THR A 147 -2.28 0.25 -3.24
C THR A 147 -3.44 -0.32 -4.04
N PHE A 148 -4.52 -0.77 -3.39
CA PHE A 148 -5.79 -1.09 -4.08
C PHE A 148 -6.22 0.01 -5.06
N TRP A 149 -6.29 1.26 -4.60
CA TRP A 149 -6.70 2.38 -5.44
C TRP A 149 -5.63 2.82 -6.46
N ASN A 150 -4.34 2.68 -6.13
CA ASN A 150 -3.23 2.93 -7.04
C ASN A 150 -3.34 2.02 -8.28
N TYR A 151 -3.43 0.71 -8.06
CA TYR A 151 -3.51 -0.28 -9.13
C TYR A 151 -4.85 -0.19 -9.87
N ARG A 152 -5.96 0.02 -9.17
CA ARG A 152 -7.28 0.24 -9.79
C ARG A 152 -7.35 1.50 -10.65
N ASN A 153 -6.77 2.63 -10.22
CA ASN A 153 -6.77 3.85 -11.02
C ASN A 153 -5.80 3.76 -12.20
N LEU A 154 -4.67 3.07 -12.05
CA LEU A 154 -3.75 2.76 -13.14
C LEU A 154 -4.40 1.83 -14.18
N GLU A 155 -5.24 0.86 -13.75
CA GLU A 155 -6.04 -0.01 -14.64
C GLU A 155 -6.97 0.81 -15.54
N LYS A 156 -7.59 1.89 -15.02
CA LYS A 156 -8.46 2.77 -15.81
C LYS A 156 -7.68 3.46 -16.95
N ILE A 157 -6.42 3.84 -16.73
CA ILE A 157 -5.56 4.45 -17.75
C ILE A 157 -5.08 3.38 -18.74
N ALA A 158 -4.63 2.21 -18.27
CA ALA A 158 -4.27 1.08 -19.12
C ALA A 158 -5.41 0.67 -20.06
N ALA A 159 -6.66 0.68 -19.57
CA ALA A 159 -7.85 0.41 -20.38
C ALA A 159 -8.15 1.49 -21.43
N GLN A 160 -7.94 2.78 -21.12
CA GLN A 160 -8.03 3.88 -22.09
C GLN A 160 -6.97 3.75 -23.19
N GLU A 161 -5.77 3.33 -22.82
CA GLU A 161 -4.64 3.05 -23.73
C GLU A 161 -4.70 1.65 -24.38
N LYS A 162 -5.74 0.86 -24.09
CA LYS A 162 -6.04 -0.46 -24.66
C LYS A 162 -4.98 -1.54 -24.39
N ASP A 163 -4.26 -1.44 -23.28
CA ASP A 163 -3.29 -2.47 -22.86
C ASP A 163 -3.99 -3.59 -22.09
N LEU A 164 -4.23 -4.73 -22.75
CA LEU A 164 -4.99 -5.83 -22.15
C LEU A 164 -4.16 -6.61 -21.13
N ALA A 165 -2.85 -6.74 -21.34
CA ALA A 165 -1.94 -7.40 -20.39
C ALA A 165 -1.90 -6.66 -19.06
N LEU A 166 -1.71 -5.34 -19.11
CA LEU A 166 -1.64 -4.51 -17.91
C LEU A 166 -2.99 -4.41 -17.20
N VAL A 167 -4.10 -4.32 -17.93
CA VAL A 167 -5.45 -4.37 -17.34
C VAL A 167 -5.70 -5.69 -16.61
N ALA A 168 -5.26 -6.83 -17.15
CA ALA A 168 -5.38 -8.13 -16.49
C ALA A 168 -4.53 -8.19 -15.21
N GLY A 169 -3.24 -7.84 -15.29
CA GLY A 169 -2.32 -7.84 -14.15
C GLY A 169 -2.78 -6.93 -13.02
N LEU A 170 -3.05 -5.66 -13.31
CA LEU A 170 -3.46 -4.67 -12.31
C LEU A 170 -4.77 -5.05 -11.63
N ARG A 171 -5.72 -5.64 -12.35
CA ARG A 171 -7.00 -6.09 -11.77
C ARG A 171 -6.81 -7.26 -10.81
N ILE A 172 -5.93 -8.20 -11.15
CA ILE A 172 -5.62 -9.37 -10.29
C ILE A 172 -4.87 -8.91 -9.03
N ILE A 173 -3.83 -8.07 -9.19
CA ILE A 173 -3.11 -7.44 -8.07
C ILE A 173 -4.10 -6.71 -7.15
N SER A 174 -4.95 -5.83 -7.68
CA SER A 174 -5.98 -5.11 -6.91
C SER A 174 -6.91 -6.02 -6.10
N VAL A 175 -7.16 -7.25 -6.55
CA VAL A 175 -7.99 -8.21 -5.79
C VAL A 175 -7.22 -8.77 -4.58
N ASP A 176 -5.91 -8.98 -4.71
CA ASP A 176 -5.05 -9.38 -3.58
C ASP A 176 -4.91 -8.23 -2.57
N GLU A 177 -4.60 -6.99 -2.98
CA GLU A 177 -4.58 -5.78 -2.11
C GLU A 177 -5.85 -5.66 -1.24
N ARG A 178 -7.03 -5.87 -1.87
CA ARG A 178 -8.32 -5.74 -1.19
C ARG A 178 -8.51 -6.83 -0.13
N VAL A 179 -7.99 -8.03 -0.38
CA VAL A 179 -8.02 -9.17 0.55
C VAL A 179 -7.00 -9.00 1.68
N HIS A 180 -5.83 -8.44 1.37
CA HIS A 180 -4.78 -8.10 2.33
C HIS A 180 -5.28 -7.02 3.31
N TYR A 181 -5.82 -5.90 2.78
CA TYR A 181 -6.53 -4.87 3.55
C TYR A 181 -7.51 -5.45 4.55
N ASN A 182 -8.39 -6.36 4.09
CA ASN A 182 -9.44 -6.93 4.92
C ASN A 182 -8.89 -7.73 6.12
N PHE A 183 -7.75 -8.41 5.98
CA PHE A 183 -7.10 -9.09 7.10
C PHE A 183 -6.58 -8.11 8.18
N PHE A 184 -5.89 -7.05 7.77
CA PHE A 184 -5.38 -6.03 8.71
C PHE A 184 -6.52 -5.22 9.34
N ARG A 185 -7.56 -4.89 8.56
CA ARG A 185 -8.81 -4.26 9.02
C ARG A 185 -9.56 -5.14 10.03
N ASN A 186 -9.68 -6.45 9.80
CA ASN A 186 -10.28 -7.37 10.78
C ASN A 186 -9.44 -7.42 12.07
N THR A 187 -8.11 -7.38 11.96
CA THR A 187 -7.20 -7.28 13.11
C THR A 187 -7.42 -6.01 13.93
N VAL A 188 -7.58 -4.86 13.27
CA VAL A 188 -7.90 -3.58 13.94
C VAL A 188 -9.28 -3.63 14.61
N LYS A 189 -10.30 -4.15 13.90
CA LYS A 189 -11.66 -4.34 14.47
C LYS A 189 -11.69 -5.31 15.67
N GLU A 190 -10.82 -6.32 15.72
CA GLU A 190 -10.70 -7.17 16.91
C GLU A 190 -10.02 -6.41 18.07
N TRP A 191 -8.91 -5.71 17.83
CA TRP A 191 -8.27 -4.89 18.88
C TRP A 191 -9.20 -3.84 19.49
N MET A 192 -10.06 -3.21 18.68
CA MET A 192 -11.06 -2.26 19.19
C MET A 192 -12.04 -2.87 20.21
N LYS A 193 -12.30 -4.19 20.17
CA LYS A 193 -13.16 -4.89 21.16
C LYS A 193 -12.50 -5.06 22.54
N TRP A 194 -11.17 -4.93 22.60
CA TRP A 194 -10.37 -5.19 23.82
C TRP A 194 -9.66 -3.94 24.35
N ASP A 195 -9.28 -3.02 23.48
CA ASP A 195 -8.66 -1.73 23.78
C ASP A 195 -9.07 -0.71 22.70
N GLU A 196 -10.31 -0.25 22.76
CA GLU A 196 -10.87 0.74 21.83
C GLU A 196 -10.04 2.04 21.84
N ALA A 197 -9.86 2.65 23.01
CA ALA A 197 -9.18 3.94 23.15
C ALA A 197 -7.71 3.90 22.68
N GLY A 198 -6.94 2.88 23.07
CA GLY A 198 -5.56 2.72 22.63
C GLY A 198 -5.42 2.38 21.14
N THR A 199 -6.39 1.68 20.56
CA THR A 199 -6.41 1.36 19.12
C THR A 199 -6.80 2.57 18.28
N VAL A 200 -7.77 3.38 18.73
CA VAL A 200 -8.16 4.65 18.09
C VAL A 200 -7.01 5.67 18.16
N ALA A 201 -6.31 5.75 19.30
CA ALA A 201 -5.15 6.63 19.45
C ALA A 201 -3.99 6.24 18.52
N ASP A 202 -3.64 4.96 18.45
CA ASP A 202 -2.61 4.46 17.52
C ASP A 202 -3.01 4.68 16.06
N LEU A 203 -4.29 4.50 15.71
CA LEU A 203 -4.78 4.77 14.36
C LEU A 203 -4.72 6.25 13.99
N LYS A 204 -5.04 7.17 14.93
CA LYS A 204 -4.89 8.62 14.70
C LYS A 204 -3.42 8.97 14.49
N TYR A 205 -2.54 8.52 15.38
CA TYR A 205 -1.10 8.75 15.25
C TYR A 205 -0.54 8.27 13.90
N VAL A 206 -1.01 7.12 13.40
CA VAL A 206 -0.66 6.61 12.07
C VAL A 206 -1.22 7.48 10.94
N PHE A 207 -2.46 7.96 11.01
CA PHE A 207 -3.02 8.87 10.00
C PHE A 207 -2.29 10.22 9.96
N ASP A 208 -1.92 10.77 11.12
CA ASP A 208 -1.25 12.07 11.21
C ASP A 208 0.21 12.01 10.70
N ASN A 209 0.86 10.85 10.83
CA ASN A 209 2.26 10.62 10.45
C ASN A 209 2.40 9.72 9.20
N PHE A 210 1.34 9.53 8.42
CA PHE A 210 1.33 8.61 7.29
C PHE A 210 2.27 9.06 6.16
N SER A 211 3.06 8.13 5.64
CA SER A 211 3.88 8.33 4.44
C SER A 211 3.95 7.07 3.59
N MET A 212 3.92 7.24 2.27
CA MET A 212 4.10 6.14 1.33
C MET A 212 5.51 5.53 1.47
N PRO A 213 5.67 4.20 1.31
CA PRO A 213 6.99 3.58 1.16
C PRO A 213 7.74 4.15 -0.06
N GLY A 214 9.06 3.95 -0.06
CA GLY A 214 9.92 4.40 -1.15
C GLY A 214 10.24 5.91 -1.18
N LYS A 215 9.59 6.76 -0.36
CA LYS A 215 9.80 8.23 -0.39
C LYS A 215 11.26 8.67 -0.28
N THR A 216 12.08 7.95 0.50
CA THR A 216 13.51 8.24 0.68
C THR A 216 14.43 7.27 -0.05
N GLN A 217 13.87 6.23 -0.69
CA GLN A 217 14.61 5.15 -1.33
C GLN A 217 14.57 5.21 -2.86
N ILE A 218 13.44 5.62 -3.45
CA ILE A 218 13.22 5.61 -4.90
C ILE A 218 13.82 6.89 -5.52
N PRO A 219 14.81 6.78 -6.43
CA PRO A 219 15.39 7.94 -7.11
C PRO A 219 14.33 8.74 -7.89
N GLY A 220 14.24 10.04 -7.62
CA GLY A 220 13.26 10.92 -8.30
C GLY A 220 11.81 10.80 -7.80
N TYR A 221 11.58 10.19 -6.63
CA TYR A 221 10.25 9.98 -6.03
C TYR A 221 9.33 11.20 -6.12
N ASP A 222 9.79 12.42 -5.80
CA ASP A 222 8.95 13.62 -5.82
C ASP A 222 8.41 13.98 -7.21
N GLU A 223 9.12 13.66 -8.29
CA GLU A 223 8.61 13.86 -9.66
C GLU A 223 7.66 12.74 -10.06
N ALA A 224 7.92 11.50 -9.64
CA ALA A 224 6.99 10.38 -9.84
C ALA A 224 5.66 10.62 -9.12
N ALA A 225 5.69 11.10 -7.87
CA ALA A 225 4.51 11.51 -7.11
C ALA A 225 3.74 12.66 -7.78
N LYS A 226 4.45 13.65 -8.37
CA LYS A 226 3.82 14.71 -9.16
C LYS A 226 3.17 14.17 -10.45
N VAL A 227 3.69 13.12 -11.05
CA VAL A 227 3.06 12.45 -12.21
C VAL A 227 1.80 11.71 -11.75
N LEU A 228 1.87 10.87 -10.71
CA LEU A 228 0.74 10.12 -10.15
C LEU A 228 -0.44 11.03 -9.74
N ALA A 229 -0.14 12.21 -9.18
CA ALA A 229 -1.16 13.19 -8.80
C ALA A 229 -1.76 13.91 -10.01
N LYS A 230 -0.98 14.17 -11.08
CA LYS A 230 -1.46 14.81 -12.31
C LYS A 230 -2.31 13.87 -13.18
N THR A 231 -2.02 12.57 -13.18
CA THR A 231 -2.82 11.55 -13.88
C THR A 231 -4.08 11.15 -13.12
N GLY A 232 -4.23 11.59 -11.85
CA GLY A 232 -5.36 11.21 -11.00
C GLY A 232 -5.26 9.77 -10.47
N ILE A 233 -4.09 9.14 -10.53
CA ILE A 233 -3.88 7.80 -9.95
C ILE A 233 -3.86 7.91 -8.43
N TYR A 234 -3.00 8.79 -7.89
CA TYR A 234 -2.84 8.96 -6.44
C TYR A 234 -2.23 10.30 -6.05
N GLY A 235 -2.74 10.84 -4.94
CA GLY A 235 -2.29 12.10 -4.34
C GLY A 235 -3.01 12.35 -3.02
N PRO A 236 -2.78 13.51 -2.36
CA PRO A 236 -3.41 13.83 -1.08
C PRO A 236 -4.95 13.86 -1.13
N ARG A 237 -5.53 14.21 -2.27
CA ARG A 237 -6.98 14.20 -2.52
C ARG A 237 -7.51 12.77 -2.55
N GLU A 238 -6.83 11.88 -3.26
CA GLU A 238 -7.22 10.48 -3.47
C GLU A 238 -7.06 9.71 -2.16
N TYR A 239 -5.97 9.94 -1.43
CA TYR A 239 -5.78 9.44 -0.06
C TYR A 239 -6.95 9.81 0.86
N ILE A 240 -7.42 11.06 0.86
CA ILE A 240 -8.55 11.48 1.68
C ILE A 240 -9.88 10.90 1.15
N LYS A 241 -10.14 10.95 -0.16
CA LYS A 241 -11.41 10.48 -0.78
C LYS A 241 -11.59 8.96 -0.69
N LEU A 242 -10.51 8.21 -0.89
CA LEU A 242 -10.52 6.77 -1.19
C LEU A 242 -9.88 5.89 -0.09
N VAL A 243 -9.04 6.46 0.78
CA VAL A 243 -8.34 5.73 1.85
C VAL A 243 -8.80 6.14 3.25
N LYS A 244 -8.44 7.35 3.74
CA LYS A 244 -8.72 7.79 5.12
C LYS A 244 -10.23 7.78 5.43
N ASN A 245 -11.05 8.45 4.61
CA ASN A 245 -12.48 8.55 4.90
C ASN A 245 -13.22 7.19 4.84
N PRO A 246 -12.98 6.31 3.84
CA PRO A 246 -13.51 4.95 3.85
C PRO A 246 -13.11 4.12 5.08
N ILE A 247 -11.85 4.17 5.53
CA ILE A 247 -11.43 3.44 6.74
C ILE A 247 -12.17 3.96 7.98
N LEU A 248 -12.33 5.28 8.11
CA LEU A 248 -13.06 5.87 9.24
C LEU A 248 -14.56 5.53 9.23
N GLU A 249 -15.23 5.48 8.06
CA GLU A 249 -16.62 5.02 7.99
C GLU A 249 -16.75 3.50 8.24
N ASP A 250 -15.84 2.68 7.69
CA ASP A 250 -15.81 1.23 7.84
C ASP A 250 -15.56 0.80 9.31
N LEU A 251 -14.68 1.51 10.03
CA LEU A 251 -14.46 1.33 11.46
C LEU A 251 -15.53 2.02 12.34
N LYS A 252 -16.47 2.78 11.75
CA LYS A 252 -17.50 3.61 12.42
C LYS A 252 -16.93 4.73 13.34
N LEU A 253 -15.73 5.21 13.03
CA LEU A 253 -14.98 6.24 13.76
C LEU A 253 -15.12 7.66 13.16
N ASP A 254 -16.02 7.85 12.18
CA ASP A 254 -16.19 9.11 11.43
C ASP A 254 -16.42 10.34 12.32
N LYS A 255 -17.19 10.17 13.40
CA LYS A 255 -17.51 11.24 14.37
C LYS A 255 -16.42 11.42 15.41
N ASP A 256 -15.80 10.33 15.86
CA ASP A 256 -14.81 10.36 16.94
C ASP A 256 -13.50 10.96 16.44
N PHE A 257 -13.09 10.63 15.22
CA PHE A 257 -11.97 11.32 14.56
C PHE A 257 -12.27 12.79 14.32
N LYS A 258 -13.47 13.14 13.83
CA LYS A 258 -13.82 14.55 13.69
C LYS A 258 -13.76 15.26 15.05
N LYS A 259 -14.26 14.65 16.12
CA LYS A 259 -14.19 15.25 17.46
C LYS A 259 -12.74 15.45 17.92
N LEU A 260 -11.85 14.48 17.69
CA LEU A 260 -10.43 14.59 18.00
C LEU A 260 -9.74 15.68 17.17
N GLU A 261 -10.13 15.85 15.90
CA GLU A 261 -9.65 16.93 15.03
C GLU A 261 -10.19 18.30 15.50
N ASP A 262 -11.49 18.44 15.81
CA ASP A 262 -12.12 19.64 16.38
C ASP A 262 -11.51 20.01 17.76
N GLU A 263 -11.09 19.02 18.56
CA GLU A 263 -10.39 19.21 19.85
C GLU A 263 -8.92 19.60 19.67
N GLU A 264 -8.21 18.99 18.72
CA GLU A 264 -6.82 19.33 18.40
C GLU A 264 -6.68 20.71 17.75
N GLU A 265 -7.58 21.10 16.84
CA GLU A 265 -7.59 22.46 16.27
C GLU A 265 -7.76 23.52 17.36
N ARG A 266 -8.65 23.28 18.33
CA ARG A 266 -8.84 24.17 19.49
C ARG A 266 -7.60 24.26 20.37
N ASP A 267 -6.98 23.12 20.69
CA ASP A 267 -5.77 23.09 21.53
C ASP A 267 -4.57 23.70 20.81
N ASN A 268 -4.43 23.50 19.50
CA ASN A 268 -3.38 24.11 18.71
C ASN A 268 -3.60 25.63 18.50
N ALA A 269 -4.85 26.08 18.36
CA ALA A 269 -5.19 27.51 18.40
C ALA A 269 -4.89 28.13 19.78
N ALA A 270 -5.17 27.42 20.88
CA ALA A 270 -4.84 27.88 22.23
C ALA A 270 -3.31 27.94 22.46
N LYS A 271 -2.55 26.95 21.99
CA LYS A 271 -1.08 26.96 21.99
C LYS A 271 -0.52 28.12 21.15
N ALA A 272 -1.09 28.36 19.96
CA ALA A 272 -0.67 29.44 19.08
C ALA A 272 -0.94 30.83 19.70
N ALA A 273 -2.13 31.05 20.25
CA ALA A 273 -2.47 32.30 20.95
C ALA A 273 -1.60 32.50 22.21
N LYS A 274 -1.29 31.42 22.94
CA LYS A 274 -0.34 31.46 24.07
C LYS A 274 1.07 31.84 23.60
N LEU A 275 1.56 31.20 22.54
CA LEU A 275 2.89 31.47 21.97
C LEU A 275 2.97 32.90 21.37
N GLU A 276 1.90 33.41 20.78
CA GLU A 276 1.80 34.80 20.33
C GLU A 276 1.85 35.77 21.52
N ALA A 277 1.14 35.47 22.61
CA ALA A 277 1.23 36.24 23.85
C ALA A 277 2.65 36.21 24.46
N GLU A 278 3.28 35.03 24.57
CA GLU A 278 4.66 34.88 25.08
C GLU A 278 5.67 35.62 24.19
N ASN A 279 5.58 35.51 22.86
CA ASN A 279 6.40 36.29 21.91
C ASN A 279 6.14 37.81 22.00
N SER A 280 4.92 38.24 22.34
CA SER A 280 4.59 39.66 22.56
C SER A 280 5.25 40.20 23.84
N VAL A 281 5.46 39.34 24.84
CA VAL A 281 6.17 39.66 26.09
C VAL A 281 7.69 39.64 25.89
N GLU A 282 8.25 38.66 25.18
CA GLU A 282 9.69 38.63 24.88
C GLU A 282 10.16 39.85 24.06
N LYS A 283 9.32 40.36 23.15
CA LYS A 283 9.59 41.60 22.41
C LYS A 283 9.79 42.85 23.27
N ILE A 284 9.41 42.81 24.55
CA ILE A 284 9.61 43.90 25.51
C ILE A 284 10.96 43.76 26.25
N SER A 285 11.61 42.59 26.18
CA SER A 285 12.65 42.19 27.15
C SER A 285 14.10 42.11 26.61
N LEU A 286 14.35 42.25 25.30
CA LEU A 286 15.67 41.94 24.72
C LEU A 286 16.34 43.12 24.00
N THR A 287 17.26 43.78 24.72
CA THR A 287 18.29 44.68 24.17
C THR A 287 19.66 44.35 24.79
N ASN A 288 20.72 44.30 23.97
CA ASN A 288 22.11 43.93 24.29
C ASN A 288 22.35 42.40 24.52
N GLY A 289 23.40 41.74 24.01
CA GLY A 289 24.39 42.11 22.98
C GLY A 289 25.65 41.20 22.92
N HIS A 290 26.14 40.88 21.69
CA HIS A 290 27.47 40.32 21.32
C HIS A 290 27.90 38.87 21.70
N ALA A 291 27.98 37.98 20.69
CA ALA A 291 29.15 37.22 20.12
C ALA A 291 30.42 36.90 21.00
N VAL A 292 31.30 35.88 20.81
CA VAL A 292 31.58 34.71 19.89
C VAL A 292 32.86 33.97 20.48
N ALA A 293 33.33 32.70 20.29
CA ALA A 293 33.25 31.62 19.28
C ALA A 293 33.61 30.17 19.83
N LYS A 294 33.68 29.17 18.92
CA LYS A 294 34.60 27.99 18.74
C LYS A 294 35.64 27.60 19.84
N ASN A 295 36.15 26.35 20.01
CA ASN A 295 36.08 25.02 19.33
C ASN A 295 36.67 23.92 20.29
N GLY A 296 36.53 22.60 20.04
CA GLY A 296 37.41 21.57 20.66
C GLY A 296 36.92 20.09 20.63
N ASP A 297 37.80 19.14 20.28
CA ASP A 297 37.48 17.71 20.00
C ASP A 297 37.56 16.74 21.21
N GLY A 298 36.98 15.53 21.07
CA GLY A 298 37.16 14.39 21.98
C GLY A 298 36.69 13.05 21.37
N ASN A 299 37.44 11.95 21.54
CA ASN A 299 37.28 10.69 20.77
C ASN A 299 37.32 9.42 21.66
N SER A 300 36.49 8.41 21.36
CA SER A 300 36.60 7.04 21.91
C SER A 300 35.95 6.00 20.97
N ARG A 301 36.23 4.69 21.18
CA ARG A 301 36.05 3.60 20.19
C ARG A 301 35.39 2.32 20.76
N ASN A 302 34.52 1.69 19.96
CA ASN A 302 34.40 0.25 19.54
C ASN A 302 34.84 -0.92 20.47
N PRO A 303 34.54 -2.22 20.14
CA PRO A 303 33.51 -2.82 19.26
C PRO A 303 32.82 -4.08 19.89
N PHE A 304 31.91 -4.76 19.15
CA PHE A 304 31.70 -6.24 19.07
C PHE A 304 30.63 -6.46 17.97
N ASN A 305 30.83 -7.10 16.80
CA ASN A 305 31.51 -8.33 16.33
C ASN A 305 30.60 -9.58 16.30
N SER A 306 30.70 -10.37 15.22
CA SER A 306 29.77 -11.44 14.82
C SER A 306 30.43 -12.83 14.79
N HIS A 307 29.64 -13.90 15.01
CA HIS A 307 29.76 -15.27 14.46
C HIS A 307 28.91 -16.28 15.26
N ALA A 308 27.90 -16.93 14.65
CA ALA A 308 27.22 -18.12 15.25
C ALA A 308 26.33 -18.98 14.31
N VAL A 309 26.63 -19.16 13.01
CA VAL A 309 25.82 -20.08 12.14
C VAL A 309 26.68 -20.89 11.16
N SER A 310 27.19 -22.06 11.60
CA SER A 310 27.90 -23.01 10.72
C SER A 310 27.84 -24.47 11.21
N GLN A 311 26.69 -25.16 11.14
CA GLN A 311 26.64 -26.66 11.19
C GLN A 311 25.26 -27.32 10.86
N VAL A 312 24.58 -26.94 9.76
CA VAL A 312 23.36 -27.67 9.29
C VAL A 312 23.30 -27.86 7.75
N LEU A 313 24.38 -27.58 7.01
CA LEU A 313 24.32 -27.45 5.53
C LEU A 313 24.78 -28.67 4.70
N GLU A 314 25.22 -29.77 5.31
CA GLU A 314 25.87 -30.85 4.54
C GLU A 314 24.92 -31.89 3.92
N ASN A 315 23.69 -32.03 4.45
CA ASN A 315 22.74 -33.08 4.03
C ASN A 315 21.68 -32.62 3.01
N LEU A 316 21.77 -31.38 2.50
CA LEU A 316 20.84 -30.81 1.51
C LEU A 316 21.57 -30.13 0.34
N LYS A 317 22.62 -30.79 -0.18
CA LYS A 317 23.31 -30.32 -1.41
C LYS A 317 22.47 -30.71 -2.64
N PRO A 318 21.94 -29.74 -3.43
CA PRO A 318 21.25 -30.05 -4.68
C PRO A 318 22.22 -30.66 -5.70
N GLY A 319 21.69 -31.30 -6.75
CA GLY A 319 22.50 -31.80 -7.85
C GLY A 319 23.35 -30.68 -8.47
N GLY A 320 24.67 -30.83 -8.43
CA GLY A 320 25.64 -29.78 -8.78
C GLY A 320 25.73 -29.49 -10.27
N GLY A 321 24.70 -28.83 -10.83
CA GLY A 321 24.76 -28.22 -12.15
C GLY A 321 25.86 -27.17 -12.20
N LYS A 322 26.90 -27.39 -13.02
CA LYS A 322 27.95 -26.39 -13.24
C LYS A 322 27.39 -25.23 -14.06
N TRP A 323 27.07 -24.13 -13.39
CA TRP A 323 26.91 -22.82 -14.05
C TRP A 323 28.26 -22.41 -14.64
N ASP A 324 28.44 -22.56 -15.96
CA ASP A 324 29.63 -22.03 -16.64
C ASP A 324 29.46 -20.52 -16.84
N SER A 325 30.14 -19.74 -16.01
CA SER A 325 30.15 -18.26 -16.07
C SER A 325 30.78 -17.69 -17.35
N ARG A 326 31.23 -18.54 -18.27
CA ARG A 326 31.72 -18.17 -19.62
C ARG A 326 30.72 -18.49 -20.73
N ALA A 327 29.54 -19.02 -20.41
CA ALA A 327 28.46 -19.11 -21.38
C ALA A 327 28.11 -17.68 -21.87
N PRO A 328 27.98 -17.45 -23.19
CA PRO A 328 27.62 -16.13 -23.69
C PRO A 328 26.24 -15.73 -23.18
N ILE A 329 26.10 -14.47 -22.76
CA ILE A 329 24.82 -13.91 -22.31
C ILE A 329 23.82 -14.06 -23.48
N PRO A 330 22.65 -14.69 -23.29
CA PRO A 330 21.66 -14.81 -24.35
C PRO A 330 21.19 -13.44 -24.84
N THR A 331 21.17 -13.25 -26.16
CA THR A 331 20.75 -12.00 -26.81
C THR A 331 19.67 -12.23 -27.85
N TYR A 332 18.86 -11.20 -28.08
CA TYR A 332 17.96 -11.10 -29.22
C TYR A 332 18.76 -10.83 -30.51
N ALA A 333 18.13 -11.03 -31.68
CA ALA A 333 18.78 -10.81 -32.97
C ALA A 333 19.26 -9.35 -33.22
N ASN A 334 18.79 -8.39 -32.41
CA ASN A 334 19.23 -6.99 -32.41
C ASN A 334 20.37 -6.69 -31.42
N GLY A 335 20.93 -7.70 -30.75
CA GLY A 335 22.06 -7.59 -29.82
C GLY A 335 21.71 -7.23 -28.37
N ARG A 336 20.46 -6.87 -28.06
CA ARG A 336 20.00 -6.66 -26.66
C ARG A 336 19.94 -7.98 -25.90
N LYS A 337 20.18 -7.95 -24.59
CA LYS A 337 20.09 -9.10 -23.69
C LYS A 337 18.66 -9.66 -23.63
N ARG A 338 18.51 -10.99 -23.66
CA ARG A 338 17.22 -11.66 -23.41
C ARG A 338 16.81 -11.53 -21.95
N SER A 339 15.53 -11.29 -21.69
CA SER A 339 15.00 -11.38 -20.34
C SER A 339 14.63 -12.81 -20.00
N ALA A 340 15.12 -13.30 -18.86
CA ALA A 340 14.76 -14.62 -18.34
C ALA A 340 13.26 -14.73 -18.01
N PHE A 341 12.59 -13.62 -17.72
CA PHE A 341 11.13 -13.61 -17.52
C PHE A 341 10.39 -13.94 -18.82
N LEU A 342 10.74 -13.24 -19.91
CA LEU A 342 10.12 -13.44 -21.22
C LEU A 342 10.47 -14.83 -21.80
N ASP A 343 11.66 -15.35 -21.50
CA ASP A 343 12.07 -16.73 -21.84
C ASP A 343 11.23 -17.80 -21.11
N VAL A 344 10.75 -17.53 -19.88
CA VAL A 344 9.86 -18.42 -19.12
C VAL A 344 8.41 -18.32 -19.61
N VAL A 345 7.93 -17.13 -19.95
CA VAL A 345 6.60 -16.91 -20.55
C VAL A 345 6.54 -17.41 -22.00
N GLY A 346 7.69 -17.51 -22.69
CA GLY A 346 7.79 -18.02 -24.06
C GLY A 346 7.50 -16.98 -25.14
N ILE A 347 7.72 -15.69 -24.86
CA ILE A 347 7.44 -14.57 -25.78
C ILE A 347 8.68 -13.72 -26.09
N GLU A 348 8.62 -13.00 -27.21
CA GLU A 348 9.59 -11.96 -27.58
C GLU A 348 9.01 -10.57 -27.21
N PRO A 349 9.84 -9.60 -26.81
CA PRO A 349 9.36 -8.27 -26.42
C PRO A 349 8.74 -7.53 -27.61
N ALA A 350 7.60 -6.89 -27.38
CA ALA A 350 6.86 -6.14 -28.40
C ALA A 350 7.71 -4.99 -28.97
N GLN A 351 7.55 -4.75 -30.28
CA GLN A 351 8.23 -3.67 -30.98
C GLN A 351 7.25 -2.53 -31.26
N ARG A 352 7.67 -1.32 -30.92
CA ARG A 352 6.84 -0.12 -31.01
C ARG A 352 6.60 0.31 -32.46
N THR A 353 5.36 0.64 -32.80
CA THR A 353 4.97 1.02 -34.16
C THR A 353 4.84 2.54 -34.32
N ALA A 354 4.64 3.27 -33.22
CA ALA A 354 4.44 4.72 -33.18
C ALA A 354 5.46 5.45 -32.28
N PRO A 355 5.74 6.74 -32.53
CA PRO A 355 6.54 7.56 -31.61
C PRO A 355 5.81 7.77 -30.27
N SER A 356 6.59 7.91 -29.19
CA SER A 356 6.07 7.99 -27.83
C SER A 356 5.11 9.18 -27.64
N LYS A 357 3.93 8.91 -27.08
CA LYS A 357 3.00 9.94 -26.61
C LYS A 357 3.23 10.17 -25.12
N SER A 358 3.28 11.44 -24.72
CA SER A 358 3.06 11.83 -23.33
C SER A 358 1.57 12.09 -23.16
N ILE A 359 0.92 11.39 -22.24
CA ILE A 359 -0.50 11.59 -21.93
C ILE A 359 -0.59 12.17 -20.53
N ILE A 360 -0.70 13.50 -20.47
CA ILE A 360 -1.24 14.18 -19.29
C ILE A 360 -2.73 14.26 -19.53
N LEU A 361 -3.50 13.38 -18.89
CA LEU A 361 -4.96 13.45 -18.90
C LEU A 361 -5.40 14.81 -18.34
N ALA A 362 -6.37 15.44 -18.99
CA ALA A 362 -7.00 16.65 -18.46
C ALA A 362 -7.86 16.25 -17.26
N HIS A 363 -7.31 16.34 -16.05
CA HIS A 363 -8.03 16.08 -14.81
C HIS A 363 -9.16 17.11 -14.63
N GLU A 364 -10.37 16.78 -15.08
CA GLU A 364 -11.56 17.56 -14.73
C GLU A 364 -11.78 17.50 -13.22
N ALA A 365 -11.80 18.67 -12.58
CA ALA A 365 -11.91 18.77 -11.14
C ALA A 365 -13.35 18.50 -10.68
N GLU A 366 -13.71 17.22 -10.52
CA GLU A 366 -14.88 16.83 -9.73
C GLU A 366 -14.89 17.60 -8.40
N LYS A 367 -16.02 18.26 -8.09
CA LYS A 367 -16.20 18.96 -6.82
C LYS A 367 -16.10 17.99 -5.66
N LEU A 368 -15.51 18.45 -4.55
CA LEU A 368 -15.29 17.66 -3.34
C LEU A 368 -16.63 17.30 -2.67
N GLY A 369 -17.19 16.14 -3.01
CA GLY A 369 -18.27 15.50 -2.27
C GLY A 369 -17.75 14.96 -0.93
N GLY A 370 -18.05 15.63 0.18
CA GLY A 370 -17.56 15.26 1.50
C GLY A 370 -18.01 13.87 1.96
N SER A 371 -17.04 13.06 2.40
CA SER A 371 -17.15 11.80 3.17
C SER A 371 -18.17 10.72 2.75
N ARG A 372 -18.79 10.81 1.56
CA ARG A 372 -19.87 9.89 1.14
C ARG A 372 -19.70 9.25 -0.25
N GLY A 373 -18.63 9.57 -0.95
CA GLY A 373 -18.42 9.20 -2.37
C GLY A 373 -18.36 7.70 -2.69
N MET A 374 -18.44 6.80 -1.70
CA MET A 374 -18.59 5.36 -1.95
C MET A 374 -19.89 4.98 -2.65
N SER A 375 -20.96 5.81 -2.56
CA SER A 375 -22.18 5.58 -3.37
C SER A 375 -22.02 5.99 -4.84
N ASP A 376 -20.94 6.68 -5.17
CA ASP A 376 -20.73 7.39 -6.42
C ASP A 376 -19.54 6.80 -7.22
N LEU A 377 -19.04 5.63 -6.79
CA LEU A 377 -18.03 4.83 -7.46
C LEU A 377 -18.57 4.16 -8.73
N ASP A 378 -17.69 3.83 -9.68
CA ASP A 378 -18.13 3.15 -10.90
C ASP A 378 -18.48 1.66 -10.65
N ASN A 379 -19.26 1.07 -11.56
CA ASN A 379 -19.74 -0.31 -11.40
C ASN A 379 -18.61 -1.35 -11.30
N LEU A 380 -17.43 -1.07 -11.88
CA LEU A 380 -16.27 -1.94 -11.85
C LEU A 380 -15.44 -1.74 -10.56
N ASP A 381 -15.31 -0.50 -10.06
CA ASP A 381 -14.80 -0.22 -8.71
C ASP A 381 -15.59 -1.00 -7.67
N GLN A 382 -16.92 -0.86 -7.71
CA GLN A 382 -17.81 -1.54 -6.77
C GLN A 382 -17.77 -3.06 -6.95
N HIS A 383 -17.62 -3.58 -8.17
CA HIS A 383 -17.45 -5.01 -8.42
C HIS A 383 -16.14 -5.55 -7.86
N LEU A 384 -15.00 -4.86 -8.04
CA LEU A 384 -13.70 -5.32 -7.55
C LEU A 384 -13.60 -5.23 -6.01
N ILE A 385 -14.18 -4.18 -5.42
CA ILE A 385 -14.39 -4.06 -3.96
C ILE A 385 -15.27 -5.21 -3.43
N ASN A 386 -16.26 -5.68 -4.19
CA ASN A 386 -17.07 -6.84 -3.82
C ASN A 386 -16.31 -8.15 -4.00
N LEU A 387 -15.58 -8.31 -5.10
CA LEU A 387 -14.82 -9.52 -5.42
C LEU A 387 -13.72 -9.77 -4.38
N GLY A 388 -12.96 -8.74 -4.01
CA GLY A 388 -11.99 -8.85 -2.92
C GLY A 388 -12.65 -9.23 -1.58
N ASP A 389 -13.79 -8.64 -1.21
CA ASP A 389 -14.52 -9.03 0.01
C ASP A 389 -15.11 -10.47 -0.06
N GLU A 390 -15.53 -10.95 -1.24
CA GLU A 390 -16.03 -12.32 -1.44
C GLU A 390 -14.92 -13.39 -1.51
N LEU A 391 -13.69 -12.96 -1.84
CA LEU A 391 -12.48 -13.77 -1.79
C LEU A 391 -11.73 -13.62 -0.45
N SER A 392 -12.15 -12.68 0.40
CA SER A 392 -11.63 -12.47 1.74
C SER A 392 -12.13 -13.55 2.71
N ASN A 393 -11.43 -13.64 3.83
CA ASN A 393 -11.60 -14.69 4.83
C ASN A 393 -12.93 -14.62 5.62
N ASN A 394 -13.75 -13.59 5.44
CA ASN A 394 -14.96 -13.31 6.23
C ASN A 394 -16.18 -12.84 5.39
N ALA A 395 -16.25 -13.22 4.10
CA ALA A 395 -17.26 -12.77 3.13
C ALA A 395 -18.71 -12.67 3.64
N ASP A 396 -19.21 -13.65 4.40
CA ASP A 396 -20.60 -13.63 4.92
C ASP A 396 -20.81 -12.66 6.10
N GLU A 397 -19.78 -12.47 6.93
CA GLU A 397 -19.77 -11.44 7.97
C GLU A 397 -19.74 -10.04 7.31
N MET A 398 -18.94 -9.86 6.25
CA MET A 398 -18.90 -8.62 5.48
C MET A 398 -20.21 -8.36 4.73
N ARG A 399 -20.84 -9.36 4.10
CA ARG A 399 -22.18 -9.24 3.49
C ARG A 399 -23.21 -8.75 4.52
N THR A 400 -23.17 -9.29 5.73
CA THR A 400 -24.06 -8.91 6.84
C THR A 400 -23.78 -7.47 7.30
N GLU A 401 -22.52 -7.10 7.53
CA GLU A 401 -22.11 -5.76 7.96
C GLU A 401 -22.46 -4.70 6.90
N ARG A 402 -22.18 -4.96 5.62
CA ARG A 402 -22.53 -4.09 4.49
C ARG A 402 -24.05 -3.88 4.37
N ALA A 403 -24.85 -4.96 4.48
CA ALA A 403 -26.30 -4.86 4.46
C ALA A 403 -26.84 -4.03 5.64
N GLN A 404 -26.21 -4.15 6.82
CA GLN A 404 -26.54 -3.33 7.98
C GLN A 404 -26.12 -1.86 7.80
N ILE A 405 -24.92 -1.56 7.29
CA ILE A 405 -24.48 -0.18 6.99
C ILE A 405 -25.41 0.46 5.94
N GLN A 406 -25.82 -0.28 4.90
CA GLN A 406 -26.74 0.23 3.89
C GLN A 406 -28.13 0.53 4.47
N LYS A 407 -28.59 -0.27 5.45
CA LYS A 407 -29.83 -0.06 6.20
C LYS A 407 -29.73 1.12 7.18
N GLU A 408 -28.60 1.28 7.89
CA GLU A 408 -28.31 2.43 8.76
C GLU A 408 -28.26 3.74 7.94
N ARG A 409 -27.60 3.71 6.77
CA ARG A 409 -27.58 4.81 5.79
C ARG A 409 -28.98 5.13 5.24
N SER A 410 -29.83 4.13 4.93
CA SER A 410 -31.17 4.37 4.39
C SER A 410 -32.12 4.99 5.42
N ILE A 411 -32.12 4.48 6.66
CA ILE A 411 -32.87 5.04 7.79
C ILE A 411 -32.45 6.50 8.06
N THR A 412 -31.14 6.78 8.01
CA THR A 412 -30.59 8.14 8.17
C THR A 412 -30.99 9.07 7.02
N ARG A 413 -31.12 8.55 5.79
CA ARG A 413 -31.63 9.32 4.64
C ARG A 413 -33.12 9.61 4.78
N GLU A 414 -33.92 8.64 5.21
CA GLU A 414 -35.34 8.83 5.46
C GLU A 414 -35.64 9.84 6.58
N SER A 415 -34.97 9.75 7.73
CA SER A 415 -35.19 10.69 8.84
C SER A 415 -34.82 12.11 8.43
N ARG A 416 -33.71 12.29 7.70
CA ARG A 416 -33.32 13.58 7.14
C ARG A 416 -34.35 14.10 6.13
N MET A 417 -34.92 13.27 5.27
CA MET A 417 -36.00 13.70 4.36
C MET A 417 -37.31 14.03 5.08
N LYS A 418 -37.69 13.28 6.12
CA LYS A 418 -38.88 13.54 6.95
C LYS A 418 -38.76 14.89 7.67
N ASN A 419 -37.61 15.17 8.28
CA ASN A 419 -37.34 16.47 8.90
C ASN A 419 -37.34 17.61 7.87
N ASN A 420 -36.71 17.43 6.71
CA ASN A 420 -36.72 18.44 5.63
C ASN A 420 -38.10 18.67 4.99
N LYS A 421 -39.09 17.82 5.29
CA LYS A 421 -40.50 18.01 4.96
C LYS A 421 -41.22 18.82 6.03
N LEU A 422 -41.03 18.47 7.31
CA LEU A 422 -41.57 19.24 8.44
C LEU A 422 -41.19 20.73 8.38
N PHE A 423 -39.95 21.06 7.99
CA PHE A 423 -39.50 22.45 7.84
C PHE A 423 -39.91 23.13 6.51
N ARG A 424 -40.64 22.44 5.64
CA ARG A 424 -41.26 23.02 4.42
C ARG A 424 -42.76 23.22 4.55
N ASP A 425 -43.39 22.52 5.49
CA ASP A 425 -44.82 22.66 5.79
C ASP A 425 -45.04 23.77 6.86
N THR A 426 -44.11 24.73 6.98
CA THR A 426 -44.05 25.80 8.01
C THR A 426 -43.58 27.18 7.50
N GLU A 427 -43.68 27.44 6.19
CA GLU A 427 -43.52 28.78 5.58
C GLU A 427 -44.87 29.25 5.00
#